data_AF-A0AAV4FSC3-F1
#
_entry.id   AF-A0AAV4FSC3-F1
#
_cell.length_a   1.000
_cell.length_b   1.000
_cell.length_c   1.000
_cell.angle_alpha   90.00
_cell.angle_beta   90.00
_cell.angle_gamma   90.00
#
_symmetry.space_group_name_H-M   'P 1'
#
loop_
_entity.id
_entity.type
_entity.pdbx_description
1 polymer ?
#
loop_
_entity_poly.entity_id
_entity_poly.type
_entity_poly.pdbx_seq_one_letter_code
_entity_poly.pdbx_strand_id
1 'polypeptide(L)'
;MLIIMTGNYNFFNLLTITLCIGLLDDNFFLFAKSSTYHRANKKSSPKGLGSRLQDILRVSIPLAVVSYMAYMTVKLFALSVDTKNYSVNSRIVFTKKQFYQWLEQIMPITIYLGVASLGLEVLIALLRSVLYERGVFRKAFCTAATVVFSLVAVFMFTISLVPHSYVDNQAHQSLPKYAKTWHSKLEPFEITNSYGLFRT
;
A
#
# COMPACT_ATOMS: atom_id res chain seq x y z
N MET A 1 13.61 4.27 -9.56
CA MET A 1 14.04 5.67 -9.75
C MET A 1 14.73 5.94 -11.10
N LEU A 2 15.21 4.94 -11.86
CA LEU A 2 15.70 5.15 -13.25
C LEU A 2 14.57 5.25 -14.30
N ILE A 3 13.47 4.53 -14.06
CA ILE A 3 12.24 4.49 -14.90
C ILE A 3 11.52 5.86 -14.90
N ILE A 4 11.77 6.65 -13.86
CA ILE A 4 11.16 7.96 -13.64
C ILE A 4 11.76 8.97 -14.62
N MET A 5 13.09 9.00 -14.75
CA MET A 5 13.75 9.90 -15.69
C MET A 5 13.48 9.60 -17.17
N THR A 6 12.92 8.43 -17.51
CA THR A 6 12.62 8.04 -18.89
C THR A 6 11.19 8.36 -19.33
N GLY A 7 10.33 8.93 -18.46
CA GLY A 7 9.04 9.50 -18.85
C GLY A 7 7.88 8.51 -19.05
N ASN A 8 8.10 7.20 -18.88
CA ASN A 8 7.08 6.17 -19.04
C ASN A 8 6.53 5.71 -17.67
N TYR A 9 5.48 6.38 -17.19
CA TYR A 9 4.89 6.12 -15.87
C TYR A 9 3.46 5.61 -15.93
N ASN A 10 3.21 4.61 -15.12
CA ASN A 10 1.90 4.04 -14.86
C ASN A 10 1.51 4.28 -13.40
N PHE A 11 0.22 4.23 -13.08
CA PHE A 11 -0.33 4.31 -11.73
C PHE A 11 0.39 3.38 -10.74
N PHE A 12 0.76 2.17 -11.18
CA PHE A 12 1.49 1.21 -10.35
C PHE A 12 2.85 1.75 -9.88
N ASN A 13 3.56 2.49 -10.76
CA ASN A 13 4.84 3.09 -10.41
C ASN A 13 4.66 4.19 -9.36
N LEU A 14 3.61 5.00 -9.48
CA LEU A 14 3.27 6.05 -8.51
C LEU A 14 2.89 5.44 -7.16
N LEU A 15 2.06 4.40 -7.15
CA LEU A 15 1.70 3.66 -5.94
C LEU A 15 2.93 3.07 -5.25
N THR A 16 3.86 2.49 -6.01
CA THR A 16 5.12 1.96 -5.48
C THR A 16 5.94 3.05 -4.80
N ILE A 17 6.04 4.24 -5.40
CA ILE A 17 6.74 5.38 -4.79
C ILE A 17 6.04 5.83 -3.52
N THR A 18 4.71 5.97 -3.53
CA THR A 18 3.93 6.34 -2.34
C THR A 18 4.14 5.33 -1.21
N LEU A 19 4.16 4.03 -1.52
CA LEU A 19 4.46 2.98 -0.54
C LEU A 19 5.89 3.11 -0.02
N CYS A 20 6.88 3.32 -0.89
CA CYS A 20 8.26 3.51 -0.48
C CYS A 20 8.45 4.75 0.40
N ILE A 21 7.76 5.85 0.11
CA ILE A 21 7.77 7.07 0.93
C ILE A 21 7.07 6.82 2.26
N GLY A 22 5.95 6.10 2.27
CA GLY A 22 5.25 5.74 3.51
C GLY A 22 6.02 4.75 4.40
N LEU A 23 6.86 3.89 3.80
CA LEU A 23 7.78 3.01 4.52
C LEU A 23 9.04 3.73 5.01
N LEU A 24 9.34 4.90 4.44
CA LEU A 24 10.47 5.72 4.88
C LEU A 24 10.06 6.43 6.17
N ASP A 25 10.64 5.99 7.29
CA ASP A 25 10.33 6.50 8.63
C ASP A 25 10.42 8.05 8.67
N ASP A 26 9.43 8.70 9.30
CA ASP A 26 9.42 10.15 9.52
C ASP A 26 10.71 10.63 10.21
N ASN A 27 11.33 9.75 11.01
CA ASN A 27 12.61 10.01 11.66
C ASN A 27 13.77 10.22 10.68
N PHE A 28 13.72 9.63 9.49
CA PHE A 28 14.77 9.78 8.48
C PHE A 28 14.76 11.20 7.89
N PHE A 29 13.57 11.76 7.65
CA PHE A 29 13.41 13.16 7.24
C PHE A 29 13.65 14.15 8.39
N LEU A 30 13.27 13.78 9.62
CA LEU A 30 13.57 14.58 10.81
C LEU A 30 15.08 14.64 11.08
N PHE A 31 15.85 13.57 10.85
CA PHE A 31 17.31 13.57 10.97
C PHE A 31 17.95 14.56 9.97
N ALA A 32 17.46 14.60 8.73
CA ALA A 32 17.93 15.55 7.71
C ALA A 32 17.60 17.02 8.01
N LYS A 33 16.55 17.29 8.82
CA LYS A 33 16.12 18.65 9.22
C LYS A 33 16.42 18.99 10.69
N SER A 34 17.19 18.16 11.39
CA SER A 34 17.45 18.29 12.84
C SER A 34 18.66 19.19 13.20
N SER A 35 19.16 20.06 12.32
CA SER A 35 20.28 20.93 12.73
C SER A 35 19.86 22.28 13.33
N THR A 36 18.68 22.85 13.01
CA THR A 36 18.49 24.28 13.35
C THR A 36 17.13 24.68 13.91
N TYR A 37 16.01 23.98 13.61
CA TYR A 37 14.69 24.53 13.99
C TYR A 37 14.04 23.94 15.26
N HIS A 38 14.45 22.76 15.73
CA HIS A 38 13.81 22.10 16.88
C HIS A 38 14.54 22.21 18.22
N ARG A 39 15.66 22.94 18.30
CA ARG A 39 16.46 23.04 19.53
C ARG A 39 15.92 24.05 20.55
N ALA A 40 14.95 24.90 20.19
CA ALA A 40 14.51 25.99 21.06
C ALA A 40 13.31 25.67 21.98
N ASN A 41 12.59 24.55 21.82
CA ASN A 41 11.34 24.37 22.58
C ASN A 41 10.92 22.93 22.91
N LYS A 42 11.87 22.04 23.20
CA LYS A 42 11.55 20.74 23.81
C LYS A 42 12.12 20.67 25.23
N LYS A 43 11.35 21.22 26.17
CA LYS A 43 11.46 20.85 27.59
C LYS A 43 11.30 19.33 27.65
N SER A 44 12.40 18.64 27.92
CA SER A 44 12.47 17.21 28.13
C SER A 44 11.65 16.84 29.37
N SER A 45 10.34 16.64 29.19
CA SER A 45 9.52 15.96 30.19
C SER A 45 9.99 14.50 30.28
N PRO A 46 10.12 13.92 31.47
CA PRO A 46 10.54 12.53 31.62
C PRO A 46 9.56 11.64 30.86
N LYS A 47 10.09 10.81 29.95
CA LYS A 47 9.31 9.83 29.19
C LYS A 47 8.65 8.86 30.17
N GLY A 48 7.38 9.08 30.49
CA GLY A 48 6.58 8.19 31.32
C GLY A 48 6.44 6.81 30.69
N LEU A 49 6.15 5.79 31.51
CA LEU A 49 6.02 4.37 31.10
C LEU A 49 5.15 4.17 29.85
N GLY A 50 4.09 4.96 29.68
CA GLY A 50 3.20 4.93 28.51
C GLY A 50 3.89 5.28 27.18
N SER A 51 4.84 6.22 27.19
CA SER A 51 5.60 6.57 25.98
C SER A 51 6.58 5.47 25.55
N ARG A 52 7.13 4.72 26.51
CA ARG A 52 7.97 3.54 26.23
C ARG A 52 7.16 2.38 25.66
N LEU A 53 5.95 2.13 26.18
CA LEU A 53 5.04 1.12 25.63
C LEU A 53 4.63 1.46 24.20
N GLN A 54 4.36 2.73 23.89
CA GLN A 54 4.05 3.18 22.55
C GLN A 54 5.22 2.97 21.58
N ASP A 55 6.45 3.27 22.01
CA ASP A 55 7.66 3.05 21.21
C ASP A 55 7.90 1.53 20.97
N ILE A 56 7.69 0.68 21.98
CA ILE A 56 7.81 -0.78 21.87
C ILE A 56 6.75 -1.35 20.91
N LEU A 57 5.48 -0.93 21.05
CA LEU A 57 4.39 -1.40 20.21
C LEU A 57 4.59 -1.02 18.74
N ARG A 58 5.13 0.18 18.48
CA ARG A 58 5.45 0.65 17.12
C ARG A 58 6.49 -0.23 16.43
N VAL A 59 7.48 -0.73 17.17
CA VAL A 59 8.53 -1.62 16.63
C VAL A 59 8.06 -3.07 16.58
N SER A 60 7.25 -3.52 17.54
CA SER A 60 6.83 -4.92 17.64
C SER A 60 5.89 -5.35 16.51
N ILE A 61 4.97 -4.47 16.08
CA ILE A 61 4.01 -4.78 15.01
C ILE A 61 4.71 -5.16 13.69
N PRO A 62 5.60 -4.32 13.10
CA PRO A 62 6.27 -4.68 11.86
C PRO A 62 7.18 -5.90 12.02
N LEU A 63 7.86 -6.03 13.17
CA LEU A 63 8.72 -7.19 13.45
C LEU A 63 7.90 -8.50 13.52
N ALA A 64 6.71 -8.45 14.13
CA ALA A 64 5.80 -9.59 14.18
C ALA A 64 5.32 -9.99 12.78
N VAL A 65 4.97 -9.01 11.93
CA VAL A 65 4.56 -9.28 10.54
C VAL A 65 5.69 -9.90 9.72
N VAL A 66 6.91 -9.34 9.80
CA VAL A 66 8.08 -9.86 9.07
C VAL A 66 8.45 -11.27 9.54
N SER A 67 8.46 -11.50 10.86
CA SER A 67 8.75 -12.83 11.41
C SER A 67 7.68 -13.86 11.04
N TYR A 68 6.41 -13.47 11.03
CA TYR A 68 5.31 -14.31 10.56
C TYR A 68 5.45 -14.67 9.06
N MET A 69 5.77 -13.68 8.22
CA MET A 69 6.02 -13.91 6.79
C MET A 69 7.22 -14.85 6.57
N ALA A 70 8.30 -14.67 7.32
CA ALA A 70 9.47 -15.54 7.25
C ALA A 70 9.13 -16.97 7.68
N TYR A 71 8.38 -17.13 8.78
CA TYR A 71 7.90 -18.43 9.25
C TYR A 71 7.05 -19.15 8.21
N MET A 72 6.08 -18.43 7.62
CA MET A 72 5.23 -18.99 6.56
C MET A 72 6.04 -19.36 5.32
N THR A 73 7.04 -18.56 4.94
CA THR A 73 7.94 -18.87 3.82
C THR A 73 8.69 -20.18 4.07
N VAL A 74 9.27 -20.36 5.25
CA VAL A 74 9.97 -21.61 5.62
C VAL A 74 9.02 -22.81 5.57
N LYS A 75 7.79 -22.64 6.07
CA LYS A 75 6.78 -23.71 6.10
C LYS A 75 6.25 -24.08 4.72
N LEU A 76 5.97 -23.09 3.85
CA LEU A 76 5.39 -23.30 2.53
C LEU A 76 6.41 -23.85 1.52
N PHE A 77 7.68 -23.45 1.64
CA PHE A 77 8.75 -23.83 0.71
C PHE A 77 9.68 -24.93 1.25
N ALA A 78 9.36 -25.51 2.42
CA ALA A 78 10.15 -26.53 3.12
C ALA A 78 11.65 -26.37 2.89
N LEU A 79 12.19 -25.21 3.31
CA LEU A 79 13.62 -24.95 3.17
C LEU A 79 14.38 -25.97 4.02
N SER A 80 15.01 -26.95 3.36
CA SER A 80 15.97 -27.85 3.98
C SER A 80 17.37 -27.32 3.66
N VAL A 81 18.04 -26.78 4.68
CA VAL A 81 19.44 -26.35 4.58
C VAL A 81 20.32 -27.57 4.81
N ASP A 82 20.97 -28.05 3.75
CA ASP A 82 21.86 -29.20 3.83
C ASP A 82 23.25 -28.73 4.30
N THR A 83 23.47 -28.72 5.62
CA THR A 83 24.66 -28.17 6.30
C THR A 83 25.97 -28.86 5.88
N LYS A 84 25.92 -30.05 5.27
CA LYS A 84 27.10 -30.75 4.75
C LYS A 84 27.57 -30.27 3.38
N ASN A 85 26.69 -29.70 2.54
CA ASN A 85 27.00 -29.33 1.16
C ASN A 85 26.78 -27.84 0.84
N TYR A 86 26.49 -27.00 1.85
CA TYR A 86 26.16 -25.58 1.67
C TYR A 86 25.09 -25.33 0.59
N SER A 87 24.13 -26.25 0.45
CA SER A 87 23.06 -26.14 -0.54
C SER A 87 21.73 -25.90 0.15
N VAL A 88 20.98 -24.90 -0.32
CA VAL A 88 19.63 -24.59 0.15
C VAL A 88 18.65 -25.26 -0.80
N ASN A 89 18.06 -26.38 -0.36
CA ASN A 89 17.02 -27.05 -1.12
C ASN A 89 15.66 -26.45 -0.75
N SER A 90 14.93 -25.95 -1.75
CA SER A 90 13.56 -25.46 -1.58
C SER A 90 12.61 -26.37 -2.36
N ARG A 91 11.52 -26.81 -1.71
CA ARG A 91 10.48 -27.62 -2.33
C ARG A 91 9.12 -27.04 -2.00
N ILE A 92 8.35 -26.71 -3.01
CA ILE A 92 6.96 -26.27 -2.86
C ILE A 92 6.15 -27.42 -2.25
N VAL A 93 5.70 -27.27 -1.01
CA VAL A 93 4.96 -28.32 -0.28
C VAL A 93 3.47 -28.28 -0.58
N PHE A 94 2.95 -27.12 -0.99
CA PHE A 94 1.53 -26.94 -1.27
C PHE A 94 1.17 -27.35 -2.69
N THR A 95 -0.04 -27.90 -2.87
CA THR A 95 -0.56 -28.28 -4.19
C THR A 95 -1.23 -27.07 -4.86
N LYS A 96 -1.24 -27.02 -6.20
CA LYS A 96 -1.95 -25.97 -6.98
C LYS A 96 -3.40 -25.77 -6.49
N LYS A 97 -4.12 -26.85 -6.21
CA LYS A 97 -5.50 -26.80 -5.68
C LYS A 97 -5.61 -26.05 -4.35
N GLN A 98 -4.70 -26.30 -3.41
CA GLN A 98 -4.68 -25.63 -2.10
C GLN A 98 -4.36 -24.14 -2.24
N PHE A 99 -3.48 -23.79 -3.18
CA PHE A 99 -3.18 -22.40 -3.50
C PHE A 99 -4.42 -21.65 -4.01
N TYR A 100 -5.12 -22.19 -4.99
CA TYR A 100 -6.34 -21.56 -5.51
C TYR A 100 -7.45 -21.45 -4.47
N GLN A 101 -7.66 -22.47 -3.63
CA GLN A 101 -8.64 -22.41 -2.54
C GLN A 101 -8.33 -21.30 -1.53
N TRP A 102 -7.05 -21.16 -1.16
CA TRP A 102 -6.62 -20.09 -0.25
C TRP A 102 -6.77 -18.72 -0.89
N LEU A 103 -6.47 -18.62 -2.18
CA LEU A 103 -6.56 -17.39 -2.95
C LEU A 103 -8.02 -16.95 -3.12
N GLU A 104 -8.94 -17.87 -3.44
CA GLU A 104 -10.38 -17.63 -3.50
C GLU A 104 -10.92 -17.05 -2.19
N GLN A 105 -10.39 -17.49 -1.04
CA GLN A 105 -10.78 -16.96 0.27
C GLN A 105 -10.20 -15.58 0.55
N ILE A 106 -8.95 -15.32 0.18
CA ILE A 106 -8.25 -14.07 0.53
C ILE A 106 -8.56 -12.92 -0.41
N MET A 107 -8.76 -13.18 -1.70
CA MET A 107 -9.07 -12.14 -2.70
C MET A 107 -10.25 -11.24 -2.32
N PRO A 108 -11.42 -11.74 -1.87
CA PRO A 108 -12.49 -10.85 -1.42
C PRO A 108 -12.10 -10.07 -0.16
N ILE A 109 -11.37 -10.69 0.77
CA ILE A 109 -10.93 -10.03 2.02
C ILE A 109 -10.02 -8.84 1.71
N THR A 110 -9.06 -8.99 0.79
CA THR A 110 -8.15 -7.89 0.39
C THR A 110 -8.90 -6.76 -0.31
N ILE A 111 -9.90 -7.10 -1.16
CA ILE A 111 -10.75 -6.11 -1.81
C ILE A 111 -11.55 -5.30 -0.78
N TYR A 112 -12.23 -5.97 0.18
CA TYR A 112 -12.99 -5.29 1.22
C TYR A 112 -12.10 -4.44 2.13
N LEU A 113 -10.93 -4.94 2.50
CA LEU A 113 -9.94 -4.18 3.28
C LEU A 113 -9.50 -2.93 2.52
N GLY A 114 -9.21 -3.04 1.22
CA GLY A 114 -8.85 -1.92 0.36
C GLY A 114 -9.95 -0.86 0.27
N VAL A 115 -11.21 -1.29 0.07
CA VAL A 115 -12.38 -0.40 0.04
C VAL A 115 -12.57 0.31 1.38
N ALA A 116 -12.47 -0.42 2.50
CA ALA A 116 -12.61 0.15 3.83
C ALA A 116 -11.51 1.17 4.14
N SER A 117 -10.26 0.84 3.79
CA SER A 117 -9.10 1.74 3.96
C SER A 117 -9.28 3.04 3.18
N LEU A 118 -9.64 2.94 1.89
CA LEU A 118 -9.88 4.10 1.04
C LEU A 118 -11.07 4.94 1.55
N GLY A 119 -12.16 4.29 1.96
CA GLY A 119 -13.34 4.96 2.49
C GLY A 119 -13.04 5.76 3.76
N LEU A 120 -12.26 5.18 4.68
CA LEU A 120 -11.82 5.86 5.90
C LEU A 120 -10.90 7.05 5.59
N GLU A 121 -9.95 6.90 4.67
CA GLU A 121 -9.06 8.00 4.27
C GLU A 121 -9.82 9.17 3.64
N VAL A 122 -10.76 8.88 2.73
CA VAL A 122 -11.62 9.92 2.12
C VAL A 122 -12.46 10.61 3.19
N LEU A 123 -13.05 9.85 4.13
CA LEU A 123 -13.84 10.42 5.22
C LEU A 123 -12.99 11.33 6.12
N ILE A 124 -11.81 10.87 6.54
CA ILE A 124 -10.89 11.65 7.37
C ILE A 124 -10.44 12.91 6.63
N ALA A 125 -10.11 12.81 5.33
CA ALA A 125 -9.70 13.94 4.50
C ALA A 125 -10.82 14.99 4.38
N LEU A 126 -12.07 14.56 4.15
CA LEU A 126 -13.23 15.44 4.09
C LEU A 126 -13.50 16.11 5.45
N LEU A 127 -13.50 15.34 6.54
CA LEU A 127 -13.70 15.89 7.89
C LEU A 127 -12.63 16.92 8.22
N ARG A 128 -11.36 16.66 7.88
CA ARG A 128 -10.25 17.58 8.12
C ARG A 128 -10.40 18.87 7.31
N SER A 129 -10.77 18.76 6.04
CA SER A 129 -11.01 19.91 5.15
C SER A 129 -12.16 20.80 5.65
N VAL A 130 -13.19 20.19 6.24
CA VAL A 130 -14.38 20.91 6.74
C VAL A 130 -14.17 21.50 8.14
N LEU A 131 -13.49 20.81 9.05
CA LEU A 131 -13.38 21.19 10.47
C LEU A 131 -12.15 22.05 10.79
N TYR A 132 -11.03 21.91 10.06
CA TYR A 132 -9.76 22.53 10.45
C TYR A 132 -9.49 23.87 9.75
N GLU A 133 -10.04 24.10 8.55
CA GLU A 133 -9.79 25.32 7.78
C GLU A 133 -10.60 26.52 8.30
N ARG A 134 -9.90 27.63 8.58
CA ARG A 134 -10.51 28.91 8.98
C ARG A 134 -10.78 29.77 7.74
N GLY A 135 -12.03 30.18 7.55
CA GLY A 135 -12.48 31.05 6.46
C GLY A 135 -13.30 30.32 5.38
N VAL A 136 -14.46 30.88 5.02
CA VAL A 136 -15.47 30.20 4.18
C VAL A 136 -14.97 29.92 2.76
N PHE A 137 -14.29 30.88 2.11
CA PHE A 137 -13.74 30.70 0.76
C PHE A 137 -12.63 29.66 0.71
N ARG A 138 -11.72 29.69 1.71
CA ARG A 138 -10.60 28.75 1.79
C ARG A 138 -11.08 27.35 2.09
N LYS A 139 -12.06 27.22 2.99
CA LYS A 139 -12.78 25.97 3.26
C LYS A 139 -13.48 25.43 2.01
N ALA A 140 -14.19 26.27 1.26
CA ALA A 140 -14.86 25.84 0.03
C ALA A 140 -13.86 25.35 -1.03
N PHE A 141 -12.78 26.09 -1.25
CA PHE A 141 -11.74 25.70 -2.22
C PHE A 141 -11.01 24.41 -1.79
N CYS A 142 -10.60 24.32 -0.51
CA CYS A 142 -9.98 23.11 0.03
C CYS A 142 -10.91 21.91 -0.04
N THR A 143 -12.20 22.08 0.29
CA THR A 143 -13.20 21.01 0.20
C THR A 143 -13.38 20.56 -1.24
N ALA A 144 -13.50 21.50 -2.19
CA ALA A 144 -13.61 21.18 -3.61
C ALA A 144 -12.38 20.41 -4.11
N ALA A 145 -11.18 20.85 -3.75
CA ALA A 145 -9.94 20.14 -4.07
C ALA A 145 -9.92 18.72 -3.46
N THR A 146 -10.26 18.57 -2.18
CA THR A 146 -10.34 17.26 -1.51
C THR A 146 -11.32 16.32 -2.21
N VAL A 147 -12.49 16.83 -2.63
CA VAL A 147 -13.48 16.04 -3.38
C VAL A 147 -12.90 15.59 -4.71
N VAL A 148 -12.26 16.47 -5.48
CA VAL A 148 -11.65 16.12 -6.77
C VAL A 148 -10.57 15.04 -6.58
N PHE A 149 -9.65 15.21 -5.63
CA PHE A 149 -8.61 14.21 -5.37
C PHE A 149 -9.18 12.88 -4.87
N SER A 150 -10.25 12.91 -4.06
CA SER A 150 -10.96 11.70 -3.61
C SER A 150 -11.61 10.96 -4.78
N LEU A 151 -12.24 11.68 -5.72
CA LEU A 151 -12.80 11.09 -6.93
C LEU A 151 -11.73 10.43 -7.79
N VAL A 152 -10.58 11.09 -7.98
CA VAL A 152 -9.43 10.52 -8.69
C VAL A 152 -8.92 9.27 -7.99
N ALA A 153 -8.83 9.28 -6.65
CA ALA A 153 -8.40 8.12 -5.87
C ALA A 153 -9.35 6.93 -6.00
N VAL A 154 -10.67 7.16 -5.93
CA VAL A 154 -11.70 6.12 -6.12
C VAL A 154 -11.66 5.56 -7.55
N PHE A 155 -11.50 6.43 -8.55
CA PHE A 155 -11.38 6.02 -9.94
C PHE A 155 -10.14 5.14 -10.16
N MET A 156 -8.98 5.59 -9.68
CA MET A 156 -7.73 4.83 -9.76
C MET A 156 -7.80 3.50 -9.02
N PHE A 157 -8.40 3.48 -7.82
CA PHE A 157 -8.64 2.25 -7.06
C PHE A 157 -9.54 1.27 -7.83
N THR A 158 -10.62 1.76 -8.44
CA THR A 158 -11.55 0.95 -9.23
C THR A 158 -10.88 0.31 -10.43
N ILE A 159 -10.05 1.06 -11.15
CA ILE A 159 -9.34 0.53 -12.33
C ILE A 159 -8.25 -0.45 -11.91
N SER A 160 -7.54 -0.20 -10.80
CA SER A 160 -6.54 -1.10 -10.23
C SER A 160 -7.13 -2.43 -9.73
N LEU A 161 -8.42 -2.44 -9.39
CA LEU A 161 -9.12 -3.64 -8.94
C LEU A 161 -9.25 -4.70 -10.04
N VAL A 162 -9.29 -4.29 -11.32
CA VAL A 162 -9.36 -5.19 -12.47
C VAL A 162 -8.10 -6.04 -12.61
N PRO A 163 -6.87 -5.47 -12.72
CA PRO A 163 -5.66 -6.28 -12.78
C PRO A 163 -5.41 -7.07 -11.49
N HIS A 164 -5.81 -6.55 -10.32
CA HIS A 164 -5.76 -7.31 -9.08
C HIS A 164 -6.61 -8.58 -9.13
N SER A 165 -7.80 -8.49 -9.72
CA SER A 165 -8.71 -9.64 -9.83
C SER A 165 -8.26 -10.70 -10.84
N TYR A 166 -7.36 -10.43 -11.79
CA TYR A 166 -6.90 -11.46 -12.74
C TYR A 166 -6.20 -12.64 -12.06
N VAL A 167 -5.71 -12.46 -10.84
CA VAL A 167 -5.08 -13.53 -10.05
C VAL A 167 -6.10 -14.61 -9.69
N ASP A 168 -7.40 -14.29 -9.62
CA ASP A 168 -8.49 -15.22 -9.36
C ASP A 168 -9.65 -15.10 -10.35
N ASN A 169 -9.97 -16.18 -11.04
CA ASN A 169 -11.00 -16.16 -12.07
C ASN A 169 -12.40 -15.88 -11.48
N GLN A 170 -12.66 -16.36 -10.26
CA GLN A 170 -13.93 -16.15 -9.57
C GLN A 170 -14.10 -14.71 -9.09
N ALA A 171 -13.07 -14.14 -8.45
CA ALA A 171 -13.04 -12.72 -8.10
C ALA A 171 -13.19 -11.84 -9.34
N HIS A 172 -12.50 -12.16 -10.44
CA HIS A 172 -12.62 -11.43 -11.70
C HIS A 172 -14.06 -11.46 -12.23
N GLN A 173 -14.74 -12.61 -12.19
CA GLN A 173 -16.13 -12.73 -12.64
C GLN A 173 -17.11 -11.94 -11.78
N SER A 174 -16.89 -11.90 -10.46
CA SER A 174 -17.72 -11.17 -9.49
C SER A 174 -17.63 -9.64 -9.63
N LEU A 175 -16.65 -9.13 -10.38
CA LEU A 175 -16.49 -7.69 -10.53
C LEU A 175 -17.61 -7.04 -11.35
N PRO A 176 -18.01 -5.81 -10.97
CA PRO A 176 -19.00 -5.06 -11.69
C PRO A 176 -18.58 -4.79 -13.14
N LYS A 177 -19.52 -4.96 -14.07
CA LYS A 177 -19.28 -4.80 -15.52
C LYS A 177 -18.73 -3.40 -15.87
N TYR A 178 -19.17 -2.35 -15.15
CA TYR A 178 -18.70 -0.99 -15.38
C TYR A 178 -17.19 -0.82 -15.15
N ALA A 179 -16.63 -1.48 -14.12
CA ALA A 179 -15.19 -1.40 -13.84
C ALA A 179 -14.38 -2.06 -14.96
N LYS A 180 -14.87 -3.18 -15.51
CA LYS A 180 -14.25 -3.86 -16.65
C LYS A 180 -14.30 -3.01 -17.92
N THR A 181 -15.44 -2.38 -18.21
CA THR A 181 -15.59 -1.50 -19.38
C THR A 181 -14.73 -0.25 -19.28
N TRP A 182 -14.57 0.32 -18.09
CA TRP A 182 -13.69 1.47 -17.90
C TRP A 182 -12.23 1.07 -18.03
N HIS A 183 -11.83 -0.07 -17.48
CA HIS A 183 -10.49 -0.60 -17.67
C HIS A 183 -10.18 -0.88 -19.14
N SER A 184 -11.08 -1.53 -19.90
CA SER A 184 -10.86 -1.79 -21.34
C SER A 184 -10.75 -0.51 -22.18
N LYS A 185 -11.46 0.56 -21.80
CA LYS A 185 -11.33 1.87 -22.45
C LYS A 185 -10.01 2.59 -22.12
N LEU A 186 -9.42 2.27 -20.97
CA LEU A 186 -8.18 2.86 -20.47
C LEU A 186 -6.95 1.97 -20.72
N GLU A 187 -7.17 0.75 -21.18
CA GLU A 187 -6.16 -0.20 -21.65
C GLU A 187 -5.18 0.40 -22.67
N PRO A 188 -5.62 1.14 -23.72
CA PRO A 188 -4.69 1.78 -24.66
C PRO A 188 -3.85 2.89 -24.05
N PHE A 189 -4.26 3.46 -22.91
CA PHE A 189 -3.50 4.48 -22.19
C PHE A 189 -2.53 3.87 -21.17
N GLU A 190 -2.53 2.53 -21.02
CA GLU A 190 -1.68 1.79 -20.11
C GLU A 190 -1.55 2.43 -18.73
N ILE A 191 -2.66 2.95 -18.16
CA ILE A 191 -2.60 3.71 -16.91
C ILE A 191 -2.41 2.78 -15.71
N THR A 192 -2.90 1.53 -15.78
CA THR A 192 -2.87 0.56 -14.66
C THR A 192 -2.23 -0.77 -15.01
N ASN A 193 -1.65 -0.91 -16.20
CA ASN A 193 -1.00 -2.14 -16.66
C ASN A 193 0.43 -2.27 -16.10
N SER A 194 0.75 -3.34 -15.37
CA SER A 194 2.08 -3.50 -14.74
C SER A 194 3.23 -3.72 -15.73
N TYR A 195 2.93 -3.90 -17.03
CA TYR A 195 3.88 -4.38 -18.05
C TYR A 195 4.31 -3.35 -19.11
N GLY A 196 3.90 -2.08 -19.01
CA GLY A 196 4.28 -1.03 -19.97
C GLY A 196 5.79 -0.71 -20.06
N LEU A 197 6.62 -1.38 -19.24
CA LEU A 197 8.07 -1.19 -19.14
C LEU A 197 8.88 -1.97 -20.21
N PHE A 198 8.32 -3.00 -20.85
CA PHE A 198 9.05 -3.90 -21.75
C PHE A 198 8.47 -3.96 -23.16
N ARG A 199 8.01 -2.83 -23.69
CA ARG A 199 7.58 -2.73 -25.08
C ARG A 199 8.69 -2.08 -25.91
N THR A 200 9.48 -2.92 -26.57
CA THR A 200 10.11 -2.58 -27.86
C THR A 200 9.06 -2.63 -28.96
#